data_AF-A0A5Q4ZGT1-F1
#
_entry.id   AF-A0A5Q4ZGT1-F1
#
_cell.length_a   1.000
_cell.length_b   1.000
_cell.length_c   1.000
_cell.angle_alpha   90.00
_cell.angle_beta   90.00
_cell.angle_gamma   90.00
#
_symmetry.space_group_name_H-M   'P 1'
#
loop_
_entity.id
_entity.type
_entity.pdbx_description
1 polymer ?
#
loop_
_entity_poly.entity_id
_entity_poly.type
_entity_poly.pdbx_seq_one_letter_code
_entity_poly.pdbx_strand_id
1 'polypeptide(L)' 'MTFYTYEDACEGTITRAEAEAEIAKHDCEGGFKAFLAEVGDRAEYLGKEVLDWLGY' A
#
# COMPACT_ATOMS: atom_id res chain seq x y z
N MET A 1 -11.84 2.59 -0.81
CA MET A 1 -12.11 2.56 -2.27
C MET A 1 -12.14 1.09 -2.73
N THR A 2 -12.96 0.69 -3.70
CA THR A 2 -12.84 -0.66 -4.30
C THR A 2 -12.25 -0.51 -5.70
N PHE A 3 -10.99 -0.89 -5.87
CA PHE A 3 -10.33 -0.93 -7.18
C PHE A 3 -10.74 -2.22 -7.89
N TYR A 4 -11.23 -2.10 -9.12
CA TYR A 4 -11.80 -3.24 -9.85
C TYR A 4 -10.77 -3.96 -10.73
N THR A 5 -9.62 -3.32 -11.02
CA THR A 5 -8.51 -3.90 -11.78
C THR A 5 -7.17 -3.56 -11.12
N TYR A 6 -6.13 -4.33 -11.44
CA TYR A 6 -4.76 -4.04 -11.00
C TYR A 6 -4.27 -2.66 -11.50
N GLU A 7 -4.63 -2.30 -12.73
CA GLU A 7 -4.29 -1.00 -13.31
C GLU A 7 -4.95 0.15 -12.53
N ASP A 8 -6.23 0.01 -12.20
CA ASP A 8 -6.99 0.98 -11.39
C ASP A 8 -6.43 1.10 -9.97
N ALA A 9 -5.98 -0.02 -9.39
CA ALA A 9 -5.29 -0.03 -8.09
C ALA A 9 -3.89 0.61 -8.16
N CYS A 10 -3.16 0.42 -9.26
CA CYS A 10 -1.85 1.04 -9.47
C CYS A 10 -1.94 2.57 -9.62
N GLU A 11 -2.91 3.04 -10.40
CA GLU A 11 -3.11 4.47 -10.68
C GLU A 11 -3.86 5.19 -9.55
N GLY A 12 -4.58 4.44 -8.71
CA GLY A 12 -5.32 4.95 -7.57
C GLY A 12 -4.43 5.43 -6.43
N THR A 13 -4.77 6.57 -5.84
CA THR A 13 -4.19 7.01 -4.57
C THR A 13 -5.01 6.46 -3.42
N ILE A 14 -4.34 5.89 -2.42
CA ILE A 14 -4.97 5.40 -1.19
C ILE A 14 -4.43 6.15 0.01
N THR A 15 -5.29 6.31 1.02
CA THR A 15 -4.87 6.95 2.26
C THR A 15 -3.91 6.06 3.04
N ARG A 16 -3.12 6.67 3.94
CA ARG A 16 -2.26 5.94 4.88
C ARG A 16 -3.00 4.81 5.60
N ALA A 17 -4.22 5.05 6.06
CA ALA A 17 -5.02 4.05 6.77
C ALA A 17 -5.45 2.89 5.87
N GLU A 18 -5.74 3.17 4.59
CA GLU A 18 -6.03 2.12 3.60
C GLU A 18 -4.78 1.31 3.26
N ALA A 19 -3.62 1.95 3.09
CA ALA A 19 -2.34 1.27 2.89
C ALA A 19 -1.99 0.37 4.09
N GLU A 20 -2.18 0.86 5.32
CA GLU A 20 -1.99 0.08 6.54
C GLU A 20 -2.92 -1.14 6.59
N ALA A 21 -4.21 -0.95 6.26
CA ALA A 21 -5.19 -2.03 6.25
C ALA A 21 -4.87 -3.08 5.17
N GLU A 22 -4.40 -2.65 3.99
CA GLU A 22 -4.00 -3.55 2.91
C GLU A 22 -2.75 -4.33 3.32
N ILE A 23 -1.69 -3.64 3.75
CA ILE A 23 -0.46 -4.28 4.22
C ILE A 23 -0.73 -5.20 5.41
N ALA A 24 -1.66 -4.88 6.32
CA ALA A 24 -2.02 -5.76 7.42
C ALA A 24 -2.76 -7.04 7.00
N LYS A 25 -3.36 -7.10 5.81
CA LYS A 25 -3.93 -8.35 5.26
C LYS A 25 -2.85 -9.30 4.75
N HIS A 26 -1.69 -8.75 4.39
CA HIS A 26 -0.53 -9.52 3.99
C HIS A 26 0.36 -9.70 5.23
N ASP A 27 0.67 -10.94 5.60
CA ASP A 27 1.49 -11.23 6.80
C ASP A 27 2.97 -10.90 6.53
N CYS A 28 3.27 -9.62 6.28
CA CYS A 28 4.58 -9.10 5.93
C CYS A 28 5.43 -8.88 7.18
N GLU A 29 6.69 -9.34 7.15
CA GLU A 29 7.62 -9.14 8.26
C GLU A 29 7.87 -7.64 8.50
N GLY A 30 7.56 -7.16 9.71
CA GLY A 30 7.64 -5.73 10.06
C GLY A 30 6.41 -4.89 9.66
N GLY A 31 5.48 -5.45 8.88
CA GLY A 31 4.17 -4.88 8.54
C GLY A 31 4.24 -3.45 8.00
N PHE A 32 3.22 -2.65 8.33
CA PHE A 32 3.13 -1.26 7.86
C PHE A 32 4.33 -0.41 8.30
N LYS A 33 4.96 -0.70 9.44
CA LYS A 33 6.15 0.05 9.89
C LYS A 33 7.36 -0.18 9.01
N ALA A 34 7.55 -1.39 8.47
CA ALA A 34 8.60 -1.66 7.50
C ALA A 34 8.36 -0.91 6.19
N PHE A 35 7.11 -0.91 5.70
CA PHE A 35 6.70 -0.11 4.55
C PHE A 35 7.00 1.39 4.76
N LEU A 36 6.66 1.95 5.91
CA LEU A 36 6.97 3.35 6.25
C LEU A 36 8.48 3.64 6.32
N ALA A 37 9.29 2.65 6.71
CA ALA A 37 10.74 2.81 6.78
C ALA A 37 11.39 2.80 5.38
N GLU A 38 10.82 2.07 4.42
CA GLU A 38 11.34 1.97 3.05
C GLU A 38 10.76 3.03 2.10
N VAL A 39 9.44 3.24 2.13
CA VAL A 39 8.72 4.17 1.23
C VAL A 39 8.60 5.58 1.82
N GLY A 40 8.64 5.68 3.15
CA GLY A 40 8.52 6.94 3.92
C GLY A 40 7.09 7.21 4.42
N ASP A 41 6.95 7.88 5.56
CA ASP A 41 5.63 8.26 6.11
C ASP A 41 5.02 9.47 5.37
N ARG A 42 3.92 9.19 4.67
CA ARG A 42 3.09 10.14 3.91
C ARG A 42 1.62 9.97 4.30
N ALA A 43 0.83 11.01 4.03
CA ALA A 43 -0.62 10.98 4.27
C ALA A 43 -1.35 10.05 3.28
N GLU A 44 -0.80 9.92 2.07
CA GLU A 44 -1.38 9.20 0.94
C GLU A 44 -0.25 8.54 0.14
N TYR A 45 -0.55 7.39 -0.47
CA TYR A 45 0.36 6.60 -1.29
C TYR A 45 -0.31 6.24 -2.60
N LEU A 46 0.48 6.10 -3.67
CA LEU A 46 -0.02 5.42 -4.86
C LEU A 46 -0.22 3.94 -4.51
N GLY A 47 -1.33 3.35 -4.93
CA GLY A 47 -1.56 1.93 -4.78
C GLY A 47 -0.47 1.13 -5.49
N LYS A 48 0.12 1.66 -6.58
CA LYS A 48 1.36 1.10 -7.17
C LYS A 48 2.51 0.99 -6.18
N GLU A 49 2.78 2.01 -5.35
CA GLU A 49 3.88 1.96 -4.37
C GLU A 49 3.64 0.85 -3.32
N VAL A 50 2.38 0.66 -2.92
CA VAL A 50 1.99 -0.40 -1.98
C VAL A 50 2.08 -1.77 -2.63
N LEU A 51 1.58 -1.92 -3.85
CA LEU A 51 1.61 -3.18 -4.61
C LEU A 51 3.04 -3.61 -4.96
N ASP A 52 3.88 -2.66 -5.40
CA ASP A 52 5.30 -2.90 -5.71
C ASP A 52 6.06 -3.37 -4.48
N TRP A 53 5.82 -2.74 -3.31
CA TRP A 53 6.39 -3.18 -2.03
C TRP A 53 5.89 -4.56 -1.59
N LEU A 54 4.61 -4.87 -1.83
CA LEU A 54 4.04 -6.19 -1.57
C LEU A 54 4.52 -7.28 -2.57
N GLY A 55 5.20 -6.89 -3.65
CA GLY A 55 5.76 -7.79 -4.65
C GLY A 55 4.80 -8.22 -5.77
N TYR A 56 3.80 -7.40 -6.08
CA TYR A 56 2.82 -7.64 -7.15
C TYR A 56 3.21 -7.04 -8.51
#